data_AF-A0A813PHW7-F1
#
_entry.id   AF-A0A813PHW7-F1
#
_cell.length_a   1.000
_cell.length_b   1.000
_cell.length_c   1.000
_cell.angle_alpha   90.00
_cell.angle_beta   90.00
_cell.angle_gamma   90.00
#
_symmetry.space_group_name_H-M   'P 1'
#
loop_
_entity.id
_entity.type
_entity.pdbx_description
1 polymer ?
#
loop_
_entity_poly.entity_id
_entity_poly.type
_entity_poly.pdbx_seq_one_letter_code
_entity_poly.pdbx_strand_id
1 'polypeptide(L)'
;MNKAKKIFVTLPFDFKEARELLCNSGFEVVINEELPLERDVFLRESKGCHGIICYPNQKIDKEFLDFVGDQLKVICTNSVGYDHIDLRECEKRNIKIGYCPNVVNVAVAEFTIGLLINVARRISEGIEFYKRNEMNSYWKESFLLGKNLEGAVIGILGLGRIGMSIATRLRGFEVKQIIYHNRNRRTEADNLGYEYVSFDDLLMRSDFIICSCSLNKDSEQIFNRKAFEKMKSSAIFINVARGDCIDQDDLFNALKTNRILAADLDVTSPQPLPPNHKLFTLENCFITPYLSSAEEKSRGRMSLITAKNLINGLKDQDLLYPLNYREQ
;
A
#
# COMPACT_ATOMS: atom_id res chain seq x y z
N MET A 1 -33.72 27.99 5.95
CA MET A 1 -33.10 27.29 4.81
C MET A 1 -32.04 26.35 5.37
N ASN A 2 -32.16 25.04 5.17
CA ASN A 2 -31.04 24.14 5.48
C ASN A 2 -29.87 24.52 4.57
N LYS A 3 -28.72 24.91 5.14
CA LYS A 3 -27.50 25.12 4.36
C LYS A 3 -27.18 23.82 3.60
N ALA A 4 -26.73 23.94 2.37
CA ALA A 4 -26.27 22.80 1.59
C ALA A 4 -25.17 22.06 2.38
N LYS A 5 -25.21 20.72 2.41
CA LYS A 5 -24.14 19.94 3.05
C LYS A 5 -22.85 20.16 2.24
N LYS A 6 -21.75 20.42 2.95
CA LYS A 6 -20.43 20.69 2.37
C LYS A 6 -19.56 19.42 2.34
N ILE A 7 -18.87 19.21 1.22
CA ILE A 7 -17.90 18.14 0.98
C ILE A 7 -16.52 18.77 0.80
N PHE A 8 -15.50 18.17 1.39
CA PHE A 8 -14.11 18.46 1.05
C PHE A 8 -13.41 17.23 0.50
N VAL A 9 -12.76 17.38 -0.66
CA VAL A 9 -11.89 16.39 -1.28
C VAL A 9 -10.46 16.85 -1.13
N THR A 10 -9.63 16.08 -0.44
CA THR A 10 -8.31 16.53 0.03
C THR A 10 -7.22 16.56 -1.05
N LEU A 11 -7.41 15.90 -2.19
CA LEU A 11 -6.46 15.89 -3.31
C LEU A 11 -7.18 16.11 -4.64
N PRO A 12 -6.44 16.41 -5.74
CA PRO A 12 -7.01 16.44 -7.07
C PRO A 12 -7.85 15.19 -7.37
N PHE A 13 -9.04 15.42 -7.91
CA PHE A 13 -10.04 14.36 -8.18
C PHE A 13 -10.17 14.16 -9.69
N ASP A 14 -9.11 13.62 -10.29
CA ASP A 14 -8.85 13.73 -11.74
C ASP A 14 -9.76 12.87 -12.63
N PHE A 15 -10.39 11.84 -12.06
CA PHE A 15 -11.25 10.94 -12.82
C PHE A 15 -12.59 11.61 -13.15
N LYS A 16 -12.70 12.06 -14.40
CA LYS A 16 -13.84 12.82 -14.93
C LYS A 16 -15.21 12.28 -14.49
N GLU A 17 -15.48 10.99 -14.69
CA GLU A 17 -16.77 10.39 -14.34
C GLU A 17 -17.08 10.51 -12.83
N ALA A 18 -16.09 10.25 -11.98
CA ALA A 18 -16.25 10.37 -10.54
C ALA A 18 -16.41 11.84 -10.09
N ARG A 19 -15.64 12.75 -10.69
CA ARG A 19 -15.70 14.19 -10.42
C ARG A 19 -17.06 14.77 -10.82
N GLU A 20 -17.54 14.46 -12.01
CA GLU A 20 -18.86 14.88 -12.48
C GLU A 20 -19.97 14.33 -11.59
N LEU A 21 -19.88 13.07 -11.18
CA LEU A 21 -20.84 12.47 -10.23
C LEU A 21 -20.87 13.22 -8.90
N LEU A 22 -19.70 13.58 -8.36
CA LEU A 22 -19.59 14.29 -7.09
C LEU A 22 -20.11 15.73 -7.20
N CYS A 23 -19.70 16.47 -8.22
CA CYS A 23 -20.13 17.86 -8.45
C CYS A 23 -21.63 17.98 -8.75
N ASN A 24 -22.22 16.99 -9.41
CA ASN A 24 -23.66 16.96 -9.72
C ASN A 24 -24.53 16.36 -8.59
N SER A 25 -23.94 16.09 -7.41
CA SER A 25 -24.64 15.43 -6.30
C SER A 25 -25.69 16.31 -5.59
N GLY A 26 -25.66 17.63 -5.82
CA GLY A 26 -26.47 18.63 -5.11
C GLY A 26 -25.87 19.12 -3.80
N PHE A 27 -24.63 18.72 -3.48
CA PHE A 27 -23.87 19.20 -2.33
C PHE A 27 -22.88 20.30 -2.73
N GLU A 28 -22.45 21.12 -1.76
CA GLU A 28 -21.36 22.07 -1.96
C GLU A 28 -20.03 21.30 -1.95
N VAL A 29 -19.34 21.21 -3.09
CA VAL A 29 -18.10 20.42 -3.23
C VAL A 29 -16.90 21.36 -3.34
N VAL A 30 -15.95 21.20 -2.43
CA VAL A 30 -14.64 21.85 -2.47
C VAL A 30 -13.59 20.77 -2.75
N ILE A 31 -12.82 20.95 -3.82
CA ILE A 31 -11.73 20.06 -4.21
C ILE A 31 -10.43 20.84 -4.04
N ASN A 32 -9.50 20.29 -3.27
CA ASN A 32 -8.15 20.80 -3.20
C ASN A 32 -7.36 20.39 -4.46
N GLU A 33 -6.83 21.37 -5.18
CA GLU A 33 -6.02 21.15 -6.40
C GLU A 33 -4.51 21.32 -6.11
N GLU A 34 -4.12 21.77 -4.91
CA GLU A 34 -2.73 22.09 -4.56
C GLU A 34 -2.07 20.96 -3.74
N LEU A 35 -0.80 20.65 -4.06
CA LEU A 35 -0.02 19.60 -3.39
C LEU A 35 1.36 20.13 -2.98
N PRO A 36 1.90 19.74 -1.80
CA PRO A 36 1.26 18.91 -0.77
C PRO A 36 0.15 19.65 -0.02
N LEU A 37 -0.85 18.90 0.48
CA LEU A 37 -1.85 19.46 1.38
C LEU A 37 -1.30 19.46 2.82
N GLU A 38 -0.80 20.62 3.25
CA GLU A 38 -0.28 20.81 4.61
C GLU A 38 -1.37 20.62 5.67
N ARG A 39 -0.97 20.17 6.86
CA ARG A 39 -1.90 19.77 7.94
C ARG A 39 -2.79 20.93 8.40
N ASP A 40 -2.25 22.14 8.49
CA ASP A 40 -2.99 23.34 8.88
C ASP A 40 -4.05 23.73 7.85
N VAL A 41 -3.71 23.65 6.55
CA VAL A 41 -4.65 23.83 5.44
C VAL A 41 -5.71 22.74 5.46
N PHE A 42 -5.31 21.47 5.65
CA PHE A 42 -6.22 20.34 5.74
C PHE A 42 -7.29 20.55 6.83
N LEU A 43 -6.87 20.94 8.04
CA LEU A 43 -7.77 21.24 9.15
C LEU A 43 -8.70 22.39 8.78
N ARG A 44 -8.14 23.53 8.35
CA ARG A 44 -8.90 24.75 8.02
C ARG A 44 -9.99 24.50 6.99
N GLU A 45 -9.66 23.87 5.86
CA GLU A 45 -10.61 23.64 4.76
C GLU A 45 -11.69 22.61 5.12
N SER A 46 -11.36 21.65 6.00
CA SER A 46 -12.29 20.62 6.47
C SER A 46 -13.31 21.16 7.48
N LYS A 47 -13.07 22.30 8.12
CA LYS A 47 -13.98 22.89 9.12
C LYS A 47 -15.39 23.10 8.55
N GLY A 48 -16.41 22.62 9.28
CA GLY A 48 -17.80 22.75 8.86
C GLY A 48 -18.23 21.77 7.76
N CYS A 49 -17.35 20.91 7.27
CA CYS A 49 -17.70 19.90 6.26
C CYS A 49 -18.54 18.79 6.87
N HIS A 50 -19.45 18.26 6.06
CA HIS A 50 -20.34 17.14 6.40
C HIS A 50 -19.81 15.82 5.83
N GLY A 51 -19.03 15.88 4.75
CA GLY A 51 -18.38 14.74 4.13
C GLY A 51 -16.92 15.04 3.77
N ILE A 52 -16.04 14.07 3.98
CA ILE A 52 -14.61 14.17 3.61
C ILE A 52 -14.25 13.02 2.68
N ILE A 53 -13.60 13.32 1.54
CA ILE A 53 -12.84 12.35 0.77
C ILE A 53 -11.36 12.54 1.12
N CYS A 54 -10.73 11.50 1.66
CA CYS A 54 -9.32 11.51 2.06
C CYS A 54 -8.51 10.39 1.37
N TYR A 55 -7.20 10.44 1.52
CA TYR A 55 -6.22 9.52 0.94
C TYR A 55 -5.22 9.07 2.01
N PRO A 56 -4.39 8.03 1.76
CA PRO A 56 -3.52 7.45 2.78
C PRO A 56 -2.56 8.41 3.48
N ASN A 57 -2.21 9.53 2.85
CA ASN A 57 -1.32 10.55 3.42
C ASN A 57 -2.03 11.59 4.31
N GLN A 58 -3.36 11.55 4.44
CA GLN A 58 -4.09 12.41 5.39
C GLN A 58 -4.47 11.63 6.64
N LYS A 59 -3.90 12.02 7.78
CA LYS A 59 -4.23 11.44 9.08
C LYS A 59 -5.56 11.97 9.60
N ILE A 60 -6.52 11.09 9.84
CA ILE A 60 -7.81 11.39 10.46
C ILE A 60 -7.74 10.93 11.92
N ASP A 61 -7.24 11.79 12.79
CA ASP A 61 -7.12 11.53 14.23
C ASP A 61 -8.10 12.40 15.04
N LYS A 62 -8.02 12.30 16.38
CA LYS A 62 -8.86 13.06 17.30
C LYS A 62 -8.81 14.57 17.03
N GLU A 63 -7.61 15.13 16.79
CA GLU A 63 -7.44 16.56 16.50
C GLU A 63 -8.23 16.96 15.24
N PHE A 64 -8.10 16.18 14.16
CA PHE A 64 -8.86 16.42 12.94
C PHE A 64 -10.37 16.41 13.20
N LEU A 65 -10.86 15.37 13.88
CA LEU A 65 -12.28 15.20 14.15
C LEU A 65 -12.85 16.32 15.02
N ASP A 66 -12.09 16.77 16.03
CA ASP A 66 -12.46 17.91 16.89
C ASP A 66 -12.49 19.23 16.09
N PHE A 67 -11.55 19.41 15.15
CA PHE A 67 -11.46 20.62 14.35
C PHE A 67 -12.56 20.73 13.28
N VAL A 68 -12.92 19.61 12.64
CA VAL A 68 -13.98 19.58 11.63
C VAL A 68 -15.32 19.96 12.23
N GLY A 69 -15.68 19.37 13.36
CA GLY A 69 -16.93 19.63 14.10
C GLY A 69 -18.01 18.55 13.92
N ASP A 70 -19.03 18.62 14.78
CA ASP A 70 -20.06 17.59 14.98
C ASP A 70 -20.98 17.34 13.77
N GLN A 71 -20.97 18.23 12.78
CA GLN A 71 -21.76 18.05 11.55
C GLN A 71 -21.18 17.00 10.59
N LEU A 72 -19.96 16.51 10.84
CA LEU A 72 -19.34 15.48 10.02
C LEU A 72 -20.11 14.16 10.10
N LYS A 73 -20.60 13.68 8.95
CA LYS A 73 -21.41 12.45 8.87
C LYS A 73 -20.68 11.28 8.23
N VAL A 74 -19.79 11.54 7.28
CA VAL A 74 -19.13 10.50 6.49
C VAL A 74 -17.71 10.88 6.12
N ILE A 75 -16.79 9.91 6.24
CA ILE A 75 -15.43 10.00 5.71
C ILE A 75 -15.25 8.84 4.73
N CYS A 76 -14.76 9.12 3.53
CA CYS A 76 -14.47 8.11 2.53
C CYS A 76 -12.99 8.17 2.18
N THR A 77 -12.28 7.08 2.37
CA THR A 77 -10.88 6.99 1.95
C THR A 77 -10.79 6.37 0.56
N ASN A 78 -10.07 7.06 -0.34
CA ASN A 78 -9.75 6.57 -1.67
C ASN A 78 -8.56 5.60 -1.59
N SER A 79 -8.74 4.52 -0.84
CA SER A 79 -7.72 3.52 -0.54
C SER A 79 -8.33 2.20 -0.05
N VAL A 80 -7.50 1.15 0.01
CA VAL A 80 -7.86 -0.12 0.64
C VAL A 80 -7.51 -0.14 2.14
N GLY A 81 -6.32 0.35 2.50
CA GLY A 81 -5.87 0.38 3.88
C GLY A 81 -6.25 1.70 4.55
N TYR A 82 -6.73 1.61 5.78
CA TYR A 82 -7.41 2.68 6.52
C TYR A 82 -6.71 2.97 7.87
N ASP A 83 -5.46 2.56 8.01
CA ASP A 83 -4.58 2.77 9.16
C ASP A 83 -4.36 4.26 9.52
N HIS A 84 -4.58 5.16 8.57
CA HIS A 84 -4.54 6.61 8.76
C HIS A 84 -5.81 7.18 9.40
N ILE A 85 -6.83 6.35 9.71
CA ILE A 85 -8.10 6.77 10.32
C ILE A 85 -8.24 6.18 11.72
N ASP A 86 -8.46 7.05 12.71
CA ASP A 86 -8.82 6.64 14.07
C ASP A 86 -10.28 6.19 14.13
N LEU A 87 -10.49 4.91 13.83
CA LEU A 87 -11.82 4.33 13.76
C LEU A 87 -12.54 4.31 15.11
N ARG A 88 -11.81 4.28 16.23
CA ARG A 88 -12.44 4.36 17.57
C ARG A 88 -13.01 5.75 17.82
N GLU A 89 -12.29 6.79 17.41
CA GLU A 89 -12.78 8.17 17.51
C GLU A 89 -13.92 8.45 16.52
N CYS A 90 -13.90 7.86 15.33
CA CYS A 90 -15.02 7.94 14.38
C CYS A 90 -16.28 7.21 14.89
N GLU A 91 -16.13 6.03 15.51
CA GLU A 91 -17.25 5.27 16.08
C GLU A 91 -17.95 6.06 17.20
N LYS A 92 -17.18 6.64 18.13
CA LYS A 92 -17.72 7.49 19.21
C LYS A 92 -18.56 8.67 18.70
N ARG A 93 -18.26 9.15 17.49
CA ARG A 93 -18.93 10.29 16.84
C ARG A 93 -20.00 9.86 15.84
N ASN A 94 -20.29 8.55 15.72
CA ASN A 94 -21.24 7.99 14.75
C ASN A 94 -20.95 8.39 13.29
N ILE A 95 -19.67 8.54 12.93
CA ILE A 95 -19.27 8.88 11.57
C ILE A 95 -19.28 7.61 10.73
N LYS A 96 -19.85 7.65 9.52
CA LYS A 96 -19.78 6.51 8.58
C LYS A 96 -18.43 6.51 7.87
N ILE A 97 -17.80 5.35 7.71
CA ILE A 97 -16.53 5.23 6.98
C ILE A 97 -16.69 4.37 5.74
N GLY A 98 -16.35 4.92 4.57
CA GLY A 98 -16.30 4.22 3.29
C GLY A 98 -14.87 4.01 2.79
N TYR A 99 -14.62 2.88 2.13
CA TYR A 99 -13.32 2.55 1.54
C TYR A 99 -13.47 1.82 0.20
N CYS A 100 -12.36 1.44 -0.44
CA CYS A 100 -12.35 0.88 -1.79
C CYS A 100 -11.70 -0.53 -1.87
N PRO A 101 -12.29 -1.57 -1.25
CA PRO A 101 -11.75 -2.92 -1.33
C PRO A 101 -11.86 -3.50 -2.75
N ASN A 102 -11.11 -4.57 -3.00
CA ASN A 102 -11.18 -5.44 -4.18
C ASN A 102 -10.69 -4.86 -5.51
N VAL A 103 -10.91 -3.56 -5.76
CA VAL A 103 -10.70 -2.97 -7.10
C VAL A 103 -9.24 -2.85 -7.52
N VAL A 104 -8.30 -2.93 -6.57
CA VAL A 104 -6.86 -2.83 -6.82
C VAL A 104 -6.12 -4.16 -6.73
N ASN A 105 -6.78 -5.26 -6.36
CA ASN A 105 -6.10 -6.53 -6.05
C ASN A 105 -5.25 -7.05 -7.22
N VAL A 106 -5.74 -6.85 -8.44
CA VAL A 106 -5.05 -7.30 -9.67
C VAL A 106 -3.88 -6.37 -9.98
N ALA A 107 -4.13 -5.06 -10.03
CA ALA A 107 -3.10 -4.05 -10.28
C ALA A 107 -1.92 -4.17 -9.31
N VAL A 108 -2.20 -4.27 -8.00
CA VAL A 108 -1.17 -4.43 -6.97
C VAL A 108 -0.41 -5.74 -7.16
N ALA A 109 -1.10 -6.84 -7.50
CA ALA A 109 -0.44 -8.12 -7.70
C ALA A 109 0.49 -8.12 -8.92
N GLU A 110 0.05 -7.54 -10.03
CA GLU A 110 0.85 -7.40 -11.26
C GLU A 110 2.06 -6.49 -11.02
N PHE A 111 1.85 -5.36 -10.33
CA PHE A 111 2.94 -4.47 -9.96
C PHE A 111 3.96 -5.16 -9.05
N THR A 112 3.51 -5.88 -8.02
CA THR A 112 4.39 -6.64 -7.11
C THR A 112 5.25 -7.65 -7.87
N ILE A 113 4.66 -8.37 -8.84
CA ILE A 113 5.40 -9.32 -9.67
C ILE A 113 6.41 -8.57 -10.57
N GLY A 114 6.04 -7.39 -11.08
CA GLY A 114 6.96 -6.49 -11.77
C GLY A 114 8.17 -6.12 -10.92
N LEU A 115 7.97 -5.68 -9.67
CA LEU A 115 9.05 -5.37 -8.71
C LEU A 115 9.92 -6.61 -8.42
N LEU A 116 9.27 -7.75 -8.17
CA LEU A 116 9.94 -9.02 -7.94
C LEU A 116 10.86 -9.40 -9.10
N ILE A 117 10.36 -9.33 -10.35
CA ILE A 117 11.15 -9.61 -11.56
C ILE A 117 12.25 -8.56 -11.76
N ASN A 118 11.94 -7.28 -11.54
CA ASN A 118 12.87 -6.17 -11.64
C ASN A 118 14.13 -6.45 -10.82
N VAL A 119 13.96 -6.76 -9.53
CA VAL A 119 15.07 -7.04 -8.62
C VAL A 119 15.70 -8.41 -8.89
N ALA A 120 14.89 -9.45 -9.10
CA ALA A 120 15.42 -10.78 -9.36
C ALA A 120 16.31 -10.82 -10.60
N ARG A 121 15.95 -10.05 -11.64
CA ARG A 121 16.66 -10.03 -12.93
C ARG A 121 17.54 -8.80 -13.13
N ARG A 122 17.74 -8.00 -12.08
CA ARG A 122 18.62 -6.81 -12.06
C ARG A 122 18.35 -5.83 -13.20
N ILE A 123 17.06 -5.69 -13.55
CA ILE A 123 16.61 -4.91 -14.71
C ILE A 123 16.93 -3.43 -14.50
N SER A 124 16.61 -2.88 -13.32
CA SER A 124 16.87 -1.48 -13.00
C SER A 124 18.35 -1.16 -13.03
N GLU A 125 19.23 -2.00 -12.47
CA GLU A 125 20.67 -1.77 -12.59
C GLU A 125 21.13 -1.76 -14.05
N GLY A 126 20.66 -2.71 -14.85
CA GLY A 126 20.97 -2.77 -16.28
C GLY A 126 20.57 -1.50 -17.05
N ILE A 127 19.41 -0.92 -16.72
CA ILE A 127 18.95 0.36 -17.29
C ILE A 127 19.87 1.51 -16.84
N GLU A 128 20.25 1.57 -15.57
CA GLU A 128 21.11 2.63 -15.04
C GLU A 128 22.52 2.59 -15.65
N PHE A 129 23.08 1.40 -15.91
CA PHE A 129 24.35 1.24 -16.63
C PHE A 129 24.36 1.97 -17.99
N TYR A 130 23.26 1.87 -18.75
CA TYR A 130 23.12 2.59 -20.02
C TYR A 130 23.02 4.09 -19.81
N LYS A 131 22.20 4.55 -18.86
CA LYS A 131 22.01 5.99 -18.60
C LYS A 131 23.30 6.68 -18.14
N ARG A 132 24.14 5.98 -17.38
CA ARG A 132 25.44 6.50 -16.90
C ARG A 132 26.54 6.45 -17.97
N ASN A 133 26.26 5.91 -19.15
CA ASN A 133 27.25 5.63 -20.20
C ASN A 133 28.43 4.74 -19.69
N GLU A 134 28.15 3.86 -18.73
CA GLU A 134 29.14 2.95 -18.14
C GLU A 134 29.29 1.64 -18.93
N MET A 135 28.47 1.46 -19.97
CA MET A 135 28.53 0.30 -20.86
C MET A 135 29.79 0.37 -21.74
N ASN A 136 30.90 -0.15 -21.20
CA ASN A 136 32.21 -0.16 -21.86
C ASN A 136 32.56 -1.50 -22.53
N SER A 137 31.65 -2.47 -22.50
CA SER A 137 31.86 -3.80 -23.09
C SER A 137 30.55 -4.36 -23.62
N TYR A 138 30.65 -5.11 -24.71
CA TYR A 138 29.64 -6.06 -25.16
C TYR A 138 29.51 -7.21 -24.14
N TRP A 139 28.40 -7.97 -24.24
CA TRP A 139 28.00 -9.11 -23.39
C TRP A 139 29.17 -9.84 -22.71
N LYS A 140 29.08 -10.03 -21.39
CA LYS A 140 30.01 -10.85 -20.58
C LYS A 140 29.19 -11.87 -19.78
N GLU A 141 29.69 -13.09 -19.67
CA GLU A 141 29.02 -14.21 -18.99
C GLU A 141 28.60 -13.88 -17.55
N SER A 142 29.43 -13.16 -16.80
CA SER A 142 29.18 -12.84 -15.39
C SER A 142 28.50 -11.49 -15.14
N PHE A 143 28.11 -10.75 -16.19
CA PHE A 143 27.58 -9.40 -16.03
C PHE A 143 26.12 -9.43 -15.56
N LEU A 144 25.84 -8.75 -14.44
CA LEU A 144 24.51 -8.59 -13.84
C LEU A 144 23.70 -9.90 -13.73
N LEU A 145 24.35 -10.99 -13.31
CA LEU A 145 23.67 -12.25 -13.04
C LEU A 145 22.57 -12.07 -12.00
N GLY A 146 21.35 -12.45 -12.37
CA GLY A 146 20.16 -12.44 -11.51
C GLY A 146 19.76 -13.85 -11.05
N LYS A 147 18.58 -13.94 -10.45
CA LYS A 147 17.95 -15.17 -9.98
C LYS A 147 16.65 -15.44 -10.74
N ASN A 148 16.33 -16.71 -10.92
CA ASN A 148 15.03 -17.15 -11.42
C ASN A 148 14.04 -17.31 -10.27
N LEU A 149 12.75 -17.25 -10.61
CA LEU A 149 11.64 -17.62 -9.71
C LEU A 149 11.34 -19.12 -9.77
N GLU A 150 11.67 -19.78 -10.88
CA GLU A 150 11.57 -21.23 -11.04
C GLU A 150 12.29 -21.94 -9.88
N GLY A 151 11.60 -22.88 -9.25
CA GLY A 151 12.14 -23.64 -8.12
C GLY A 151 12.34 -22.85 -6.82
N ALA A 152 11.96 -21.57 -6.77
CA ALA A 152 12.10 -20.74 -5.57
C ALA A 152 10.96 -20.96 -4.57
N VAL A 153 11.25 -20.72 -3.29
CA VAL A 153 10.23 -20.61 -2.23
C VAL A 153 9.81 -19.16 -2.07
N ILE A 154 8.52 -18.87 -2.25
CA ILE A 154 7.93 -17.54 -2.05
C ILE A 154 7.25 -17.49 -0.69
N GLY A 155 7.70 -16.59 0.18
CA GLY A 155 7.06 -16.27 1.45
C GLY A 155 6.17 -15.03 1.33
N ILE A 156 4.90 -15.14 1.70
CA ILE A 156 3.97 -14.00 1.70
C ILE A 156 3.52 -13.69 3.14
N LEU A 157 3.92 -12.55 3.67
CA LEU A 157 3.35 -12.02 4.91
C LEU A 157 2.08 -11.24 4.55
N GLY A 158 0.92 -11.72 4.99
CA GLY A 158 -0.37 -11.13 4.66
C GLY A 158 -1.02 -11.75 3.42
N LEU A 159 -1.46 -13.01 3.51
CA LEU A 159 -2.28 -13.65 2.48
C LEU A 159 -3.74 -13.17 2.53
N GLY A 160 -3.95 -11.85 2.44
CA GLY A 160 -5.26 -11.24 2.26
C GLY A 160 -5.73 -11.32 0.81
N ARG A 161 -6.61 -10.40 0.40
CA ARG A 161 -7.08 -10.32 -1.00
C ARG A 161 -5.94 -10.07 -1.99
N ILE A 162 -5.02 -9.16 -1.63
CA ILE A 162 -3.83 -8.83 -2.42
C ILE A 162 -2.84 -9.99 -2.41
N GLY A 163 -2.46 -10.50 -1.23
CA GLY A 163 -1.55 -11.64 -1.11
C GLY A 163 -2.04 -12.89 -1.86
N MET A 164 -3.34 -13.18 -1.84
CA MET A 164 -3.93 -14.27 -2.63
C MET A 164 -3.83 -14.02 -4.15
N SER A 165 -4.07 -12.78 -4.58
CA SER A 165 -3.95 -12.36 -5.99
C SER A 165 -2.50 -12.48 -6.50
N ILE A 166 -1.52 -12.15 -5.65
CA ILE A 166 -0.08 -12.34 -5.89
C ILE A 166 0.24 -13.83 -5.99
N ALA A 167 -0.13 -14.61 -4.96
CA ALA A 167 0.17 -16.04 -4.88
C ALA A 167 -0.38 -16.82 -6.10
N THR A 168 -1.60 -16.50 -6.51
CA THR A 168 -2.25 -17.14 -7.66
C THR A 168 -1.44 -16.96 -8.95
N ARG A 169 -0.94 -15.75 -9.19
CA ARG A 169 -0.15 -15.42 -10.38
C ARG A 169 1.25 -16.00 -10.34
N LEU A 170 1.88 -16.04 -9.16
CA LEU A 170 3.23 -16.59 -9.00
C LEU A 170 3.31 -18.10 -9.28
N ARG A 171 2.19 -18.83 -9.21
CA ARG A 171 2.14 -20.24 -9.64
C ARG A 171 2.54 -20.43 -11.10
N GLY A 172 2.31 -19.45 -11.96
CA GLY A 172 2.70 -19.51 -13.38
C GLY A 172 4.20 -19.44 -13.63
N PHE A 173 5.01 -19.17 -12.61
CA PHE A 173 6.48 -19.06 -12.69
C PHE A 173 7.20 -20.32 -12.20
N GLU A 174 6.48 -21.44 -12.06
CA GLU A 174 7.06 -22.74 -11.67
C GLU A 174 7.85 -22.68 -10.36
N VAL A 175 7.37 -21.83 -9.44
CA VAL A 175 7.92 -21.72 -8.08
C VAL A 175 7.79 -23.06 -7.36
N LYS A 176 8.78 -23.41 -6.55
CA LYS A 176 8.78 -24.67 -5.79
C LYS A 176 7.65 -24.70 -4.77
N GLN A 177 7.44 -23.59 -4.07
CA GLN A 177 6.45 -23.52 -3.01
C GLN A 177 6.03 -22.08 -2.72
N ILE A 178 4.75 -21.89 -2.39
CA ILE A 178 4.26 -20.67 -1.76
C ILE A 178 3.94 -20.99 -0.31
N ILE A 179 4.60 -20.28 0.60
CA ILE A 179 4.35 -20.33 2.05
C ILE A 179 3.84 -18.96 2.50
N TYR A 180 3.01 -18.94 3.54
CA TYR A 180 2.45 -17.68 4.02
C TYR A 180 2.28 -17.64 5.52
N HIS A 181 2.29 -16.42 6.05
CA HIS A 181 1.95 -16.13 7.43
C HIS A 181 0.87 -15.05 7.51
N ASN A 182 -0.08 -15.29 8.40
CA ASN A 182 -1.20 -14.43 8.77
C ASN A 182 -1.46 -14.63 10.27
N ARG A 183 -2.15 -13.66 10.90
CA ARG A 183 -2.71 -13.84 12.25
C ARG A 183 -3.56 -15.11 12.36
N ASN A 184 -4.38 -15.37 11.35
CA ASN A 184 -5.23 -16.56 11.25
C ASN A 184 -4.97 -17.30 9.93
N ARG A 185 -4.85 -18.63 10.00
CA ARG A 185 -4.75 -19.51 8.82
C ARG A 185 -5.96 -19.33 7.92
N ARG A 186 -5.75 -19.38 6.60
CA ARG A 186 -6.82 -19.37 5.59
C ARG A 186 -7.00 -20.76 5.00
N THR A 187 -8.14 -21.36 5.26
CA THR A 187 -8.49 -22.68 4.73
C THR A 187 -8.58 -22.70 3.20
N GLU A 188 -9.01 -21.59 2.57
CA GLU A 188 -9.01 -21.43 1.11
C GLU A 188 -7.61 -21.61 0.49
N ALA A 189 -6.56 -21.25 1.22
CA ALA A 189 -5.18 -21.35 0.77
C ALA A 189 -4.69 -22.80 0.72
N ASP A 190 -5.22 -23.66 1.59
CA ASP A 190 -4.86 -25.08 1.66
C ASP A 190 -5.22 -25.81 0.36
N ASN A 191 -6.40 -25.51 -0.20
CA ASN A 191 -6.87 -26.07 -1.48
C ASN A 191 -6.02 -25.63 -2.68
N LEU A 192 -5.27 -24.54 -2.55
CA LEU A 192 -4.37 -24.03 -3.57
C LEU A 192 -2.93 -24.55 -3.41
N GLY A 193 -2.68 -25.35 -2.38
CA GLY A 193 -1.36 -25.89 -2.05
C GLY A 193 -0.44 -24.88 -1.37
N TYR A 194 -0.98 -23.81 -0.78
CA TYR A 194 -0.19 -22.82 -0.04
C TYR A 194 -0.03 -23.24 1.41
N GLU A 195 1.20 -23.28 1.90
CA GLU A 195 1.47 -23.74 3.26
C GLU A 195 1.41 -22.58 4.27
N TYR A 196 0.57 -22.71 5.29
CA TYR A 196 0.59 -21.81 6.44
C TYR A 196 1.75 -22.14 7.36
N VAL A 197 2.59 -21.16 7.67
CA VAL A 197 3.79 -21.33 8.48
C VAL A 197 3.89 -20.25 9.56
N SER A 198 4.77 -20.44 10.55
CA SER A 198 5.12 -19.37 11.49
C SER A 198 5.85 -18.22 10.77
N PHE A 199 5.88 -17.02 11.37
CA PHE A 199 6.65 -15.91 10.80
C PHE A 199 8.14 -16.25 10.69
N ASP A 200 8.69 -16.95 11.68
CA ASP A 200 10.09 -17.38 11.67
C ASP A 200 10.37 -18.36 10.53
N ASP A 201 9.52 -19.37 10.32
CA ASP A 201 9.65 -20.31 9.21
C ASP A 201 9.53 -19.60 7.86
N LEU A 202 8.63 -18.61 7.75
CA LEU A 202 8.51 -17.78 6.56
C LEU A 202 9.83 -17.08 6.23
N LEU A 203 10.48 -16.47 7.22
CA LEU A 203 11.77 -15.78 7.05
C LEU A 203 12.89 -16.76 6.64
N MET A 204 13.00 -17.90 7.33
CA MET A 204 14.10 -18.85 7.13
C MET A 204 14.00 -19.62 5.81
N ARG A 205 12.78 -19.96 5.36
CA ARG A 205 12.57 -20.86 4.22
C ARG A 205 12.51 -20.13 2.88
N SER A 206 12.17 -18.84 2.87
CA SER A 206 11.87 -18.10 1.64
C SER A 206 13.13 -17.63 0.89
N ASP A 207 13.09 -17.72 -0.43
CA ASP A 207 14.06 -17.08 -1.33
C ASP A 207 13.60 -15.67 -1.73
N PHE A 208 12.28 -15.47 -1.74
CA PHE A 208 11.64 -14.18 -1.96
C PHE A 208 10.59 -13.96 -0.88
N ILE A 209 10.60 -12.80 -0.23
CA ILE A 209 9.64 -12.44 0.81
C ILE A 209 8.83 -11.24 0.32
N ILE A 210 7.52 -11.36 0.34
CA ILE A 210 6.58 -10.32 -0.07
C ILE A 210 5.75 -9.90 1.14
N CYS A 211 5.89 -8.64 1.54
CA CYS A 211 5.06 -8.02 2.56
C CYS A 211 3.83 -7.36 1.91
N SER A 212 2.64 -7.88 2.24
CA SER A 212 1.34 -7.37 1.78
C SER A 212 0.29 -7.36 2.90
N CYS A 213 0.73 -7.34 4.16
CA CYS A 213 -0.13 -7.30 5.34
C CYS A 213 -0.69 -5.89 5.62
N SER A 214 -1.76 -5.82 6.40
CA SER A 214 -2.26 -4.54 6.93
C SER A 214 -1.39 -4.07 8.09
N LEU A 215 -1.16 -2.75 8.21
CA LEU A 215 -0.43 -2.16 9.34
C LEU A 215 -1.31 -2.11 10.59
N ASN A 216 -0.74 -2.55 11.71
CA ASN A 216 -1.32 -2.58 13.05
C ASN A 216 -0.17 -2.76 14.06
N LYS A 217 -0.49 -2.80 15.37
CA LYS A 217 0.51 -2.94 16.44
C LYS A 217 1.41 -4.18 16.36
N ASP A 218 0.93 -5.28 15.78
CA ASP A 218 1.70 -6.53 15.67
C ASP A 218 2.61 -6.53 14.43
N SER A 219 2.25 -5.75 13.40
CA SER A 219 3.00 -5.68 12.14
C SER A 219 3.91 -4.45 12.05
N GLU A 220 3.75 -3.47 12.94
CA GLU A 220 4.61 -2.31 13.04
C GLU A 220 6.05 -2.75 13.36
N GLN A 221 6.99 -2.38 12.48
CA GLN A 221 8.40 -2.79 12.53
C GLN A 221 8.62 -4.30 12.71
N ILE A 222 7.70 -5.12 12.18
CA ILE A 222 7.83 -6.58 12.23
C ILE A 222 9.08 -7.05 11.46
N PHE A 223 9.45 -6.34 10.40
CA PHE A 223 10.73 -6.49 9.71
C PHE A 223 11.78 -5.57 10.36
N ASN A 224 12.26 -6.00 11.53
CA ASN A 224 13.40 -5.41 12.23
C ASN A 224 14.67 -6.25 12.04
N ARG A 225 15.77 -5.87 12.71
CA ARG A 225 17.07 -6.56 12.68
C ARG A 225 16.95 -8.06 12.88
N LYS A 226 16.17 -8.51 13.88
CA LYS A 226 16.02 -9.95 14.18
C LYS A 226 15.33 -10.70 13.04
N ALA A 227 14.39 -10.05 12.36
CA ALA A 227 13.72 -10.63 11.20
C ALA A 227 14.70 -10.77 10.02
N PHE A 228 15.45 -9.71 9.70
CA PHE A 228 16.45 -9.73 8.63
C PHE A 228 17.60 -10.71 8.90
N GLU A 229 18.00 -10.89 10.18
CA GLU A 229 19.01 -11.88 10.58
C GLU A 229 18.58 -13.33 10.28
N LYS A 230 17.27 -13.63 10.33
CA LYS A 230 16.72 -14.97 10.04
C LYS A 230 16.57 -15.25 8.54
N MET A 231 16.53 -14.22 7.71
CA MET A 231 16.40 -14.38 6.26
C MET A 231 17.65 -15.00 5.65
N LYS A 232 17.50 -15.69 4.52
CA LYS A 232 18.65 -16.15 3.72
C LYS A 232 19.45 -14.94 3.23
N SER A 233 20.78 -15.05 3.17
CA SER A 233 21.62 -14.01 2.56
C SER A 233 21.31 -13.77 1.09
N SER A 234 20.78 -14.78 0.41
CA SER A 234 20.31 -14.70 -0.97
C SER A 234 18.86 -14.21 -1.13
N ALA A 235 18.17 -13.87 -0.03
CA ALA A 235 16.76 -13.51 -0.07
C ALA A 235 16.54 -12.12 -0.67
N ILE A 236 15.47 -11.97 -1.44
CA ILE A 236 14.98 -10.68 -1.95
C ILE A 236 13.70 -10.31 -1.20
N PHE A 237 13.60 -9.05 -0.76
CA PHE A 237 12.47 -8.56 0.02
C PHE A 237 11.66 -7.51 -0.75
N ILE A 238 10.35 -7.72 -0.90
CA ILE A 238 9.43 -6.81 -1.59
C ILE A 238 8.40 -6.29 -0.59
N ASN A 239 8.21 -4.97 -0.53
CA ASN A 239 7.17 -4.36 0.31
C ASN A 239 6.16 -3.56 -0.50
N VAL A 240 4.91 -4.02 -0.48
CA VAL A 240 3.74 -3.35 -1.06
C VAL A 240 2.64 -3.12 -0.03
N ALA A 241 2.98 -3.24 1.26
CA ALA A 241 2.07 -3.06 2.40
C ALA A 241 2.07 -1.61 2.92
N ARG A 242 2.90 -1.35 3.93
CA ARG A 242 3.19 -0.04 4.53
C ARG A 242 4.67 0.07 4.84
N GLY A 243 5.21 1.30 4.77
CA GLY A 243 6.59 1.57 5.16
C GLY A 243 6.86 1.22 6.62
N ASP A 244 5.91 1.50 7.51
CA ASP A 244 6.01 1.23 8.95
C ASP A 244 6.04 -0.26 9.32
N CYS A 245 5.83 -1.18 8.37
CA CYS A 245 6.08 -2.60 8.61
C CYS A 245 7.58 -2.92 8.77
N ILE A 246 8.46 -1.99 8.40
CA ILE A 246 9.90 -2.16 8.34
C ILE A 246 10.57 -1.16 9.28
N ASP A 247 11.55 -1.63 10.05
CA ASP A 247 12.58 -0.73 10.56
C ASP A 247 13.55 -0.43 9.40
N GLN A 248 13.45 0.78 8.83
CA GLN A 248 14.23 1.16 7.65
C GLN A 248 15.74 1.30 7.94
N ASP A 249 16.12 1.52 9.20
CA ASP A 249 17.52 1.58 9.59
C ASP A 249 18.12 0.17 9.62
N ASP A 250 17.37 -0.78 10.14
CA ASP A 250 17.73 -2.19 10.11
C ASP A 250 17.74 -2.75 8.68
N LEU A 251 16.79 -2.36 7.83
CA LEU A 251 16.81 -2.72 6.41
C LEU A 251 18.07 -2.18 5.72
N PHE A 252 18.40 -0.90 5.94
CA PHE A 252 19.62 -0.30 5.39
C PHE A 252 20.87 -1.09 5.81
N ASN A 253 20.97 -1.45 7.09
CA ASN A 253 22.09 -2.23 7.60
C ASN A 253 22.12 -3.64 7.00
N ALA A 254 20.97 -4.29 6.87
CA ALA A 254 20.87 -5.63 6.28
C ALA A 254 21.32 -5.63 4.81
N LEU A 255 20.93 -4.62 4.04
CA LEU A 255 21.35 -4.48 2.63
C LEU A 255 22.82 -4.11 2.50
N LYS A 256 23.29 -3.12 3.28
CA LYS A 256 24.69 -2.66 3.27
C LYS A 256 25.68 -3.76 3.64
N THR A 257 25.29 -4.68 4.53
CA THR A 257 26.13 -5.79 4.99
C THR A 257 25.90 -7.09 4.19
N ASN A 258 25.07 -7.06 3.14
CA ASN A 258 24.66 -8.24 2.37
C ASN A 258 24.03 -9.36 3.23
N ARG A 259 23.37 -8.99 4.33
CA ARG A 259 22.55 -9.91 5.15
C ARG A 259 21.33 -10.41 4.38
N ILE A 260 20.82 -9.60 3.47
CA ILE A 260 19.87 -9.99 2.42
C ILE A 260 20.38 -9.44 1.09
N LEU A 261 19.93 -10.02 -0.01
CA LEU A 261 20.48 -9.72 -1.33
C LEU A 261 20.06 -8.34 -1.82
N ALA A 262 18.76 -8.06 -1.76
CA ALA A 262 18.17 -6.82 -2.27
C ALA A 262 16.76 -6.57 -1.73
N ALA A 263 16.26 -5.35 -1.88
CA ALA A 263 14.88 -5.00 -1.59
C ALA A 263 14.24 -4.09 -2.65
N ASP A 264 12.92 -4.23 -2.85
CA ASP A 264 12.09 -3.30 -3.62
C ASP A 264 10.93 -2.79 -2.76
N LEU A 265 10.81 -1.47 -2.62
CA LEU A 265 9.89 -0.80 -1.72
C LEU A 265 8.92 0.09 -2.51
N ASP A 266 7.65 -0.29 -2.60
CA ASP A 266 6.62 0.61 -3.11
C ASP A 266 6.11 1.60 -2.05
N VAL A 267 6.44 1.33 -0.79
CA VAL A 267 5.99 2.10 0.38
C VAL A 267 7.16 2.31 1.34
N THR A 268 7.22 3.49 1.92
CA THR A 268 8.30 3.95 2.80
C THR A 268 7.72 4.73 3.98
N SER A 269 8.53 4.98 5.01
CA SER A 269 8.17 5.82 6.16
C SER A 269 9.33 6.75 6.51
N PRO A 270 9.19 8.09 6.38
CA PRO A 270 8.03 8.81 5.87
C PRO A 270 7.81 8.58 4.37
N GLN A 271 6.64 8.97 3.87
CA GLN A 271 6.29 8.92 2.45
C GLN A 271 5.86 10.31 1.95
N PRO A 272 6.61 10.95 1.03
CA PRO A 272 7.86 10.47 0.40
C PRO A 272 9.06 10.49 1.36
N LEU A 273 10.10 9.72 1.02
CA LEU A 273 11.40 9.84 1.69
C LEU A 273 12.05 11.20 1.38
N PRO A 274 12.84 11.75 2.32
CA PRO A 274 13.59 12.97 2.07
C PRO A 274 14.65 12.76 0.97
N PRO A 275 15.00 13.77 0.15
CA PRO A 275 15.91 13.60 -1.00
C PRO A 275 17.28 12.98 -0.68
N ASN A 276 17.78 13.18 0.54
CA ASN A 276 19.09 12.67 0.98
C ASN A 276 18.97 11.40 1.83
N HIS A 277 17.86 10.66 1.75
CA HIS A 277 17.67 9.46 2.54
C HIS A 277 18.72 8.40 2.18
N LYS A 278 19.33 7.77 3.20
CA LYS A 278 20.44 6.82 3.03
C LYS A 278 20.08 5.59 2.18
N LEU A 279 18.81 5.21 2.08
CA LEU A 279 18.40 4.09 1.21
C LEU A 279 18.72 4.35 -0.27
N PHE A 280 18.74 5.62 -0.70
CA PHE A 280 19.11 5.98 -2.09
C PHE A 280 20.59 5.74 -2.41
N THR A 281 21.44 5.50 -1.40
CA THR A 281 22.86 5.22 -1.64
C THR A 281 23.15 3.73 -1.87
N LEU A 282 22.13 2.87 -1.80
CA LEU A 282 22.28 1.41 -1.92
C LEU A 282 21.93 0.97 -3.35
N GLU A 283 22.85 0.26 -4.01
CA GLU A 283 22.63 -0.27 -5.37
C GLU A 283 21.64 -1.44 -5.41
N ASN A 284 21.37 -2.06 -4.25
CA ASN A 284 20.45 -3.18 -4.07
C ASN A 284 19.15 -2.79 -3.34
N CYS A 285 18.81 -1.51 -3.32
CA CYS A 285 17.52 -1.00 -2.81
C CYS A 285 16.81 -0.21 -3.91
N PHE A 286 15.62 -0.66 -4.29
CA PHE A 286 14.76 0.02 -5.27
C PHE A 286 13.54 0.58 -4.56
N ILE A 287 13.09 1.76 -5.00
CA ILE A 287 11.99 2.47 -4.34
C ILE A 287 11.06 3.05 -5.40
N THR A 288 9.79 2.69 -5.34
CA THR A 288 8.72 3.28 -6.16
C THR A 288 7.79 4.14 -5.29
N PRO A 289 7.22 5.23 -5.84
CA PRO A 289 6.46 6.20 -5.06
C PRO A 289 4.98 5.80 -4.89
N TYR A 290 4.71 4.64 -4.28
CA TYR A 290 3.35 4.12 -4.02
C TYR A 290 2.48 3.92 -5.26
N LEU A 291 3.03 3.22 -6.26
CA LEU A 291 2.44 3.03 -7.57
C LEU A 291 1.68 1.71 -7.72
N SER A 292 1.70 0.81 -6.72
CA SER A 292 1.11 -0.53 -6.87
C SER A 292 -0.36 -0.54 -7.29
N SER A 293 -1.16 0.45 -6.90
CA SER A 293 -2.55 0.56 -7.36
C SER A 293 -2.76 1.52 -8.54
N ALA A 294 -1.70 2.07 -9.12
CA ALA A 294 -1.73 3.07 -10.20
C ALA A 294 -2.01 2.47 -11.59
N GLU A 295 -3.00 1.59 -11.66
CA GLU A 295 -3.61 1.18 -12.93
C GLU A 295 -4.86 2.06 -13.19
N GLU A 296 -4.99 2.54 -14.41
CA GLU A 296 -5.98 3.57 -14.79
C GLU A 296 -7.41 3.16 -14.42
N LYS A 297 -7.84 1.94 -14.76
CA LYS A 297 -9.20 1.47 -14.46
C LYS A 297 -9.40 1.27 -12.97
N SER A 298 -8.38 0.82 -12.24
CA SER A 298 -8.41 0.62 -10.80
C SER A 298 -8.60 1.96 -10.09
N ARG A 299 -7.79 2.97 -10.40
CA ARG A 299 -7.92 4.32 -9.82
C ARG A 299 -9.23 5.00 -10.20
N GLY A 300 -9.72 4.79 -11.43
CA GLY A 300 -11.03 5.26 -11.86
C GLY A 300 -12.17 4.64 -11.06
N ARG A 301 -12.16 3.30 -10.88
CA ARG A 301 -13.14 2.58 -10.05
C ARG A 301 -13.08 3.00 -8.59
N MET A 302 -11.89 3.18 -8.02
CA MET A 302 -11.75 3.67 -6.63
C MET A 302 -12.40 5.05 -6.48
N SER A 303 -12.13 5.97 -7.40
CA SER A 303 -12.70 7.32 -7.37
C SER A 303 -14.23 7.28 -7.48
N LEU A 304 -14.78 6.45 -8.36
CA LEU A 304 -16.23 6.24 -8.47
C LEU A 304 -16.84 5.66 -7.19
N ILE A 305 -16.22 4.63 -6.60
CA ILE A 305 -16.69 4.03 -5.35
C ILE A 305 -16.65 5.05 -4.21
N THR A 306 -15.57 5.80 -4.11
CA THR A 306 -15.37 6.82 -3.07
C THR A 306 -16.44 7.91 -3.16
N ALA A 307 -16.70 8.43 -4.37
CA ALA A 307 -17.76 9.41 -4.61
C ALA A 307 -19.15 8.84 -4.26
N LYS A 308 -19.46 7.61 -4.70
CA LYS A 308 -20.75 6.96 -4.40
C LYS A 308 -20.95 6.70 -2.90
N ASN A 309 -19.92 6.20 -2.21
CA ASN A 309 -19.95 6.03 -0.75
C ASN A 309 -20.27 7.37 -0.06
N LEU A 310 -19.54 8.44 -0.43
CA LEU A 310 -19.72 9.73 0.20
C LEU A 310 -21.13 10.29 -0.03
N ILE A 311 -21.62 10.24 -1.27
CA ILE A 311 -22.97 10.70 -1.63
C ILE A 311 -24.02 9.91 -0.87
N ASN A 312 -23.92 8.58 -0.83
CA ASN A 312 -24.85 7.72 -0.10
C ASN A 312 -24.84 8.05 1.39
N GLY A 313 -23.65 8.19 1.99
CA GLY A 313 -23.49 8.56 3.39
C GLY A 313 -24.18 9.88 3.74
N LEU A 314 -24.04 10.90 2.88
CA LEU A 314 -24.71 12.19 3.06
C LEU A 314 -26.21 12.18 2.73
N LYS A 315 -26.69 11.23 1.93
CA LYS A 315 -28.13 11.00 1.68
C LYS A 315 -28.77 10.04 2.69
N ASP A 316 -28.04 9.68 3.74
CA ASP A 316 -28.46 8.73 4.77
C ASP A 316 -28.83 7.34 4.18
N GLN A 317 -28.20 6.98 3.05
CA GLN A 317 -28.26 5.67 2.39
C GLN A 317 -27.07 4.78 2.83
N ASP A 318 -27.12 3.52 2.43
CA ASP A 318 -26.03 2.56 2.68
C ASP A 318 -24.81 2.85 1.81
N LEU A 319 -23.63 2.77 2.43
CA LEU A 319 -22.37 2.81 1.69
C LEU A 319 -22.25 1.54 0.84
N LEU A 320 -21.63 1.64 -0.33
CA LEU A 320 -21.30 0.46 -1.16
C LEU A 320 -20.33 -0.47 -0.42
N TYR A 321 -19.35 0.14 0.27
CA TYR A 321 -18.35 -0.58 1.06
C TYR A 321 -18.13 0.15 2.39
N PRO A 322 -18.99 -0.09 3.40
CA PRO A 322 -18.77 0.42 4.74
C PRO A 322 -17.62 -0.31 5.44
N LEU A 323 -16.88 0.39 6.29
CA LEU A 323 -16.05 -0.26 7.31
C LEU A 323 -16.90 -0.51 8.56
N ASN A 324 -16.96 -1.77 8.98
CA ASN A 324 -17.61 -2.17 10.23
C ASN A 324 -16.63 -2.01 11.38
N TYR A 325 -16.97 -1.17 12.37
CA TYR A 325 -16.14 -0.96 13.57
C TYR A 325 -15.88 -2.23 14.40
N ARG A 326 -16.77 -3.22 14.29
CA ARG A 326 -16.75 -4.46 15.10
C ARG A 326 -15.86 -5.59 14.53
N GLU A 327 -15.26 -5.41 13.37
CA GLU A 327 -14.49 -6.46 12.68
C GLU A 327 -12.96 -6.30 12.79
N GLN A 328 -12.46 -5.50 13.75
CA GLN A 328 -11.04 -5.10 13.84
C GLN A 328 -10.27 -5.66 15.03
#